data_AF-A0AAN3NYA9-F1
#
_entry.id   AF-A0AAN3NYA9-F1
#
_cell.length_a   1.000
_cell.length_b   1.000
_cell.length_c   1.000
_cell.angle_alpha   90.00
_cell.angle_beta   90.00
_cell.angle_gamma   90.00
#
_symmetry.space_group_name_H-M   'P 1'
#
loop_
_entity.id
_entity.type
_entity.pdbx_description
1 polymer ?
#
loop_
_entity_poly.entity_id
_entity_poly.type
_entity_poly.pdbx_seq_one_letter_code
_entity_poly.pdbx_strand_id
1 'polypeptide(L)'
;MSRPDELEHHSCILIDSMMIDDANIWRFNVAGSKEVRDYRVKGNYVCDNTQSALELARNHLGIVFAPDKSVQSDLQDGTLVPCFQHPYEWWLDLVAIFRKREYQPWRVQYVLDEMLREIRHQLAQSQQLRPEQAAESED
;
A
#
# COMPACT_ATOMS: atom_id res chain seq x y z
N MET A 1 11.87 9.14 12.60
CA MET A 1 10.56 9.74 12.32
C MET A 1 9.53 8.91 13.05
N SER A 2 8.64 9.51 13.84
CA SER A 2 7.73 8.76 14.72
C SER A 2 6.27 8.86 14.29
N ARG A 3 5.91 9.89 13.53
CA ARG A 3 4.53 10.16 13.09
C ARG A 3 4.42 10.57 11.62
N PRO A 4 3.31 10.24 10.92
CA PRO A 4 3.09 10.63 9.54
C PRO A 4 3.00 12.14 9.31
N ASP A 5 2.66 12.93 10.34
CA ASP A 5 2.67 14.40 10.29
C ASP A 5 4.07 14.95 9.93
N GLU A 6 5.14 14.22 10.24
CA GLU A 6 6.52 14.61 9.94
C GLU A 6 6.83 14.52 8.43
N LEU A 7 6.06 13.75 7.65
CA LEU A 7 6.30 13.53 6.20
C LEU A 7 6.31 14.83 5.38
N GLU A 8 5.61 15.88 5.83
CA GLU A 8 5.64 17.19 5.16
C GLU A 8 7.06 17.80 5.12
N HIS A 9 7.92 17.40 6.05
CA HIS A 9 9.28 17.92 6.21
C HIS A 9 10.35 17.00 5.57
N HIS A 10 9.95 15.90 4.92
CA HIS A 10 10.86 14.94 4.31
C HIS A 10 10.65 14.84 2.79
N SER A 11 11.73 14.48 2.08
CA SER A 11 11.67 14.21 0.64
C SER A 11 10.97 12.89 0.39
N CYS A 12 9.71 12.94 -0.03
CA CYS A 12 8.92 11.79 -0.43
C CYS A 12 9.07 11.53 -1.93
N ILE A 13 8.90 10.28 -2.34
CA ILE A 13 8.84 9.86 -3.74
C ILE A 13 7.36 9.73 -4.08
N LEU A 14 6.90 10.56 -5.02
CA LEU A 14 5.50 10.70 -5.36
C LEU A 14 5.13 9.68 -6.45
N ILE A 15 3.91 9.15 -6.40
CA ILE A 15 3.37 8.28 -7.43
C ILE A 15 2.16 8.97 -8.04
N ASP A 16 2.19 9.18 -9.36
CA ASP A 16 1.17 9.92 -10.13
C ASP A 16 -0.24 9.35 -9.89
N SER A 17 -0.37 8.02 -9.86
CA SER A 17 -1.63 7.32 -9.63
C SER A 17 -2.16 7.40 -8.19
N MET A 18 -1.39 7.93 -7.24
CA MET A 18 -1.81 8.12 -5.85
C MET A 18 -2.27 9.55 -5.54
N MET A 19 -2.18 10.48 -6.51
CA MET A 19 -2.64 11.85 -6.29
C MET A 19 -4.17 11.91 -6.16
N ILE A 20 -4.65 12.67 -5.17
CA ILE A 20 -6.07 12.94 -4.95
C ILE A 20 -6.31 14.40 -5.27
N ASP A 21 -7.21 14.70 -6.22
CA ASP A 21 -7.53 16.07 -6.66
C ASP A 21 -6.27 16.90 -7.01
N ASP A 22 -5.34 16.31 -7.78
CA ASP A 22 -4.04 16.89 -8.14
C ASP A 22 -3.13 17.24 -6.94
N ALA A 23 -3.43 16.68 -5.77
CA ALA A 23 -2.64 16.85 -4.56
C ALA A 23 -1.93 15.55 -4.14
N ASN A 24 -0.68 15.70 -3.71
CA ASN A 24 0.13 14.64 -3.12
C ASN A 24 -0.32 14.35 -1.69
N ILE A 25 -1.38 13.55 -1.55
CA ILE A 25 -1.99 13.20 -0.27
C ILE A 25 -1.78 11.71 -0.02
N TRP A 26 -1.11 11.37 1.07
CA TRP A 26 -1.05 10.00 1.58
C TRP A 26 -2.09 9.83 2.67
N ARG A 27 -2.83 8.72 2.62
CA ARG A 27 -3.96 8.45 3.49
C ARG A 27 -3.66 7.26 4.38
N PHE A 28 -3.72 7.46 5.69
CA PHE A 28 -3.49 6.41 6.68
C PHE A 28 -4.69 6.26 7.60
N ASN A 29 -4.96 5.04 8.05
CA ASN A 29 -5.79 4.83 9.23
C ASN A 29 -4.96 5.15 10.47
N VAL A 30 -5.58 5.83 11.43
CA VAL A 30 -4.97 6.03 12.74
C VAL A 30 -4.95 4.69 13.47
N ALA A 31 -3.79 4.30 14.00
CA ALA A 31 -3.62 3.04 14.72
C ALA A 31 -4.70 2.87 15.81
N GLY A 32 -5.37 1.71 15.82
CA GLY A 32 -6.45 1.41 16.77
C GLY A 32 -7.79 2.12 16.51
N SER A 33 -7.92 2.88 15.42
CA SER A 33 -9.14 3.60 15.05
C SER A 33 -9.56 3.32 13.60
N LYS A 34 -10.85 3.51 13.31
CA LYS A 34 -11.36 3.58 11.92
C LYS A 34 -11.21 4.99 11.32
N GLU A 35 -10.64 5.92 12.07
CA GLU A 35 -10.38 7.27 11.60
C GLU A 35 -9.29 7.24 10.51
N VAL A 36 -9.60 7.89 9.40
CA VAL A 36 -8.71 8.05 8.26
C VAL A 36 -8.18 9.48 8.27
N ARG A 37 -6.88 9.65 8.12
CA ARG A 37 -6.23 10.96 8.03
C ARG A 37 -5.43 11.11 6.75
N ASP A 38 -5.49 12.32 6.23
CA ASP A 38 -4.84 12.76 5.00
C ASP A 38 -3.58 13.56 5.36
N TYR A 39 -2.46 13.18 4.78
CA TYR A 39 -1.14 13.75 5.02
C TYR A 39 -0.57 14.28 3.71
N ARG A 40 -0.34 15.60 3.65
CA ARG A 40 0.26 16.20 2.48
C ARG A 40 1.75 15.94 2.46
N VAL A 41 2.25 15.38 1.36
CA VAL A 41 3.67 15.08 1.17
C VAL A 41 4.26 15.92 0.04
N LYS A 42 5.59 16.09 0.08
CA LYS A 42 6.35 16.84 -0.92
C LYS A 42 7.56 16.01 -1.34
N GLY A 43 7.98 16.18 -2.59
CA GLY A 43 8.99 15.32 -3.19
C GLY A 43 9.62 15.95 -4.41
N ASN A 44 10.88 15.56 -4.67
CA ASN A 44 11.61 15.97 -5.87
C ASN A 44 11.40 15.02 -7.04
N TYR A 45 10.80 13.85 -6.79
CA TYR A 45 10.60 12.79 -7.78
C TYR A 45 9.13 12.42 -7.86
N VAL A 46 8.64 12.30 -9.10
CA VAL A 46 7.31 11.78 -9.43
C VAL A 46 7.51 10.58 -10.36
N CYS A 47 6.93 9.45 -9.98
CA CYS A 47 6.99 8.21 -10.72
C CYS A 47 5.59 7.80 -11.20
N ASP A 48 5.51 7.13 -12.34
CA ASP A 48 4.27 6.55 -12.88
C ASP A 48 4.02 5.11 -12.42
N ASN A 49 5.00 4.50 -11.74
CA ASN A 49 4.92 3.13 -11.27
C ASN A 49 5.71 2.91 -9.96
N THR A 50 5.34 1.87 -9.21
CA THR A 50 5.96 1.54 -7.92
C THR A 50 7.40 1.04 -8.06
N GLN A 51 7.75 0.36 -9.16
CA GLN A 51 9.10 -0.19 -9.33
C GLN A 51 10.17 0.91 -9.41
N SER A 52 9.91 1.95 -10.22
CA SER A 52 10.78 3.13 -10.31
C SER A 52 10.86 3.86 -8.97
N ALA A 53 9.75 3.98 -8.25
CA ALA A 53 9.72 4.61 -6.94
C ALA A 53 10.55 3.83 -5.89
N LEU A 54 10.46 2.50 -5.90
CA LEU A 54 11.27 1.64 -5.03
C LEU A 54 12.76 1.75 -5.34
N GLU A 55 13.14 1.82 -6.62
CA GLU A 55 14.54 1.97 -6.99
C GLU A 55 15.13 3.29 -6.49
N LEU A 56 14.37 4.39 -6.59
CA LEU A 56 14.79 5.67 -6.00
C LEU A 56 14.97 5.57 -4.48
N ALA A 57 14.06 4.87 -3.78
CA ALA A 57 14.14 4.68 -2.34
C ALA A 57 15.38 3.85 -1.93
N ARG A 58 15.67 2.77 -2.67
CA ARG A 58 16.89 1.95 -2.46
C ARG A 58 18.17 2.74 -2.65
N ASN A 59 18.15 3.75 -3.51
CA ASN A 59 19.26 4.68 -3.74
C ASN A 59 19.24 5.91 -2.80
N HIS A 60 18.47 5.86 -1.71
CA HIS A 60 18.40 6.89 -0.67
C HIS A 60 17.87 8.26 -1.16
N LEU A 61 17.06 8.28 -2.22
CA LEU A 61 16.54 9.53 -2.81
C LEU A 61 15.22 10.01 -2.20
N GLY A 62 14.67 9.27 -1.24
CA GLY A 62 13.50 9.71 -0.49
C GLY A 62 12.72 8.57 0.16
N ILE A 63 11.55 8.94 0.69
CA ILE A 63 10.60 8.05 1.33
C ILE A 63 9.53 7.64 0.33
N VAL A 64 9.31 6.34 0.15
CA VAL A 64 8.26 5.84 -0.76
C VAL A 64 7.11 5.23 0.04
N PHE A 65 5.89 5.48 -0.42
CA PHE A 65 4.72 4.76 0.06
C PHE A 65 4.44 3.58 -0.89
N ALA A 66 4.61 2.37 -0.38
CA ALA A 66 4.55 1.15 -1.19
C ALA A 66 3.80 0.01 -0.45
N PRO A 67 3.15 -0.91 -1.17
CA PRO A 67 2.52 -2.08 -0.57
C PRO A 67 3.54 -3.03 0.09
N ASP A 68 3.20 -3.61 1.25
CA ASP A 68 4.07 -4.49 2.03
C ASP A 68 4.74 -5.61 1.20
N LYS A 69 3.96 -6.27 0.33
CA LYS A 69 4.48 -7.36 -0.52
C LYS A 69 5.58 -6.89 -1.48
N SER A 70 5.56 -5.64 -1.90
CA SER A 70 6.55 -5.11 -2.86
C SER A 70 7.90 -4.79 -2.22
N VAL A 71 7.94 -4.59 -0.89
CA VAL A 71 9.14 -4.25 -0.11
C VAL A 71 9.62 -5.39 0.77
N GLN A 72 8.94 -6.54 0.76
CA GLN A 72 9.22 -7.63 1.71
C GLN A 72 10.68 -8.12 1.63
N SER A 73 11.24 -8.27 0.44
CA SER A 73 12.65 -8.64 0.27
C SER A 73 13.58 -7.53 0.77
N ASP A 74 13.28 -6.27 0.44
CA ASP A 74 14.10 -5.13 0.85
C ASP A 74 14.15 -4.94 2.37
N LEU A 75 13.04 -5.25 3.05
CA LEU A 75 12.94 -5.24 4.51
C LEU A 75 13.72 -6.41 5.14
N GLN A 76 13.68 -7.59 4.54
CA GLN A 76 14.44 -8.76 5.02
C GLN A 76 15.96 -8.54 4.87
N ASP A 77 16.37 -7.95 3.75
CA ASP A 77 17.78 -7.69 3.44
C ASP A 77 18.29 -6.39 4.08
N GLY A 78 17.41 -5.61 4.72
CA GLY A 78 17.74 -4.32 5.36
C GLY A 78 18.09 -3.20 4.40
N THR A 79 17.80 -3.36 3.10
CA THR A 79 18.02 -2.33 2.06
C THR A 79 17.01 -1.20 2.20
N LEU A 80 15.79 -1.52 2.62
CA LEU A 80 14.79 -0.54 3.04
C LEU A 80 14.44 -0.78 4.50
N VAL A 81 13.99 0.28 5.17
CA VAL A 81 13.56 0.23 6.57
C VAL A 81 12.18 0.88 6.73
N PRO A 82 11.32 0.36 7.63
CA PRO A 82 10.06 1.01 7.92
C PRO A 82 10.29 2.43 8.46
N CYS A 83 9.51 3.39 7.96
CA CYS A 83 9.63 4.78 8.39
C CYS A 83 9.02 5.05 9.78
N PHE A 84 8.06 4.22 10.20
CA PHE A 84 7.33 4.36 11.46
C PHE A 84 7.48 3.10 12.29
N GLN A 85 7.51 3.25 13.63
CA GLN A 85 7.57 2.12 14.56
C GLN A 85 6.25 1.35 14.64
N HIS A 86 5.13 2.07 14.50
CA HIS A 86 3.79 1.49 14.51
C HIS A 86 3.26 1.39 13.08
N PRO A 87 2.55 0.30 12.74
CA PRO A 87 1.96 0.16 11.42
C PRO A 87 0.85 1.20 11.24
N TYR A 88 1.01 2.06 10.23
CA TYR A 88 -0.07 2.88 9.71
C TYR A 88 -0.68 2.13 8.53
N GLU A 89 -1.89 1.63 8.71
CA GLU A 89 -2.55 0.84 7.67
C GLU A 89 -3.18 1.73 6.61
N TRP A 90 -3.13 1.29 5.37
CA TRP A 90 -3.91 1.84 4.27
C TRP A 90 -4.63 0.68 3.56
N TRP A 91 -5.91 0.88 3.29
CA TRP A 91 -6.74 -0.11 2.60
C TRP A 91 -7.06 0.39 1.20
N LEU A 92 -6.86 -0.49 0.22
CA LEU A 92 -7.31 -0.29 -1.15
C LEU A 92 -8.32 -1.38 -1.49
N ASP A 93 -9.48 -0.96 -2.01
CA ASP A 93 -10.47 -1.90 -2.53
C ASP A 93 -9.95 -2.52 -3.83
N LEU A 94 -9.80 -3.85 -3.84
CA LEU A 94 -9.49 -4.58 -5.06
C LEU A 94 -10.80 -4.99 -5.75
N VAL A 95 -11.10 -4.34 -6.86
CA VAL A 95 -12.33 -4.56 -7.63
C VAL A 95 -12.03 -5.16 -9.01
N ALA A 96 -12.78 -6.19 -9.39
CA ALA A 96 -12.74 -6.75 -10.74
C ALA A 96 -13.76 -6.02 -11.62
N ILE A 97 -13.29 -5.25 -12.60
CA ILE A 97 -14.14 -4.49 -13.52
C ILE A 97 -14.23 -5.25 -14.85
N PHE A 98 -15.45 -5.58 -15.27
CA PHE A 98 -15.72 -6.23 -16.55
C PHE A 98 -17.03 -5.75 -17.15
N ARG A 99 -17.14 -5.82 -18.48
CA ARG A 99 -18.37 -5.43 -19.19
C ARG A 99 -19.47 -6.46 -18.90
N LYS A 100 -20.57 -6.02 -18.28
CA LYS A 100 -21.80 -6.80 -18.16
C LYS A 100 -22.40 -7.08 -19.53
N ARG A 101 -22.78 -8.33 -19.79
CA ARG A 101 -23.47 -8.77 -21.01
C ARG A 101 -24.70 -9.58 -20.62
N GLU A 102 -25.69 -9.63 -21.51
CA GLU A 102 -26.86 -10.51 -21.35
C GLU A 102 -26.45 -11.98 -21.37
N TYR A 103 -25.50 -12.34 -22.24
CA TYR A 103 -24.83 -13.63 -22.25
C TYR A 103 -23.31 -13.45 -22.05
N GLN A 104 -22.81 -13.85 -20.89
CA GLN A 104 -21.38 -13.88 -20.60
C GLN A 104 -20.79 -15.20 -21.11
N PRO A 105 -19.79 -15.18 -22.02
CA PRO A 105 -19.16 -16.41 -22.48
C PRO A 105 -18.57 -17.19 -21.31
N TRP A 106 -18.82 -18.50 -21.25
CA TRP A 106 -18.39 -19.35 -20.14
C TRP A 106 -16.89 -19.23 -19.83
N ARG A 107 -16.05 -19.10 -20.87
CA ARG A 107 -14.59 -18.92 -20.70
C ARG A 107 -14.24 -17.67 -19.89
N VAL A 108 -14.97 -16.56 -20.08
CA VAL A 108 -14.73 -15.33 -19.33
C VAL A 108 -15.18 -15.49 -17.88
N GLN A 109 -16.34 -16.10 -17.66
CA GLN A 109 -16.85 -16.38 -16.32
C GLN A 109 -15.88 -17.29 -15.56
N TYR A 110 -15.43 -18.38 -16.20
CA TYR A 110 -14.48 -19.33 -15.61
C TYR A 110 -13.16 -18.65 -15.22
N VAL A 111 -12.58 -17.84 -16.11
CA VAL A 111 -11.34 -17.10 -15.79
C VAL A 111 -11.55 -16.12 -14.64
N LEU A 112 -12.67 -15.38 -14.63
CA LEU A 112 -12.99 -14.46 -13.54
C LEU A 112 -13.13 -15.21 -12.20
N ASP A 113 -13.87 -16.31 -12.18
CA ASP A 113 -14.11 -17.11 -10.98
C ASP A 113 -12.80 -17.68 -10.43
N GLU A 114 -11.94 -18.24 -11.30
CA GLU A 114 -10.64 -18.77 -10.90
C GLU A 114 -9.66 -17.69 -10.43
N MET A 115 -9.61 -16.53 -11.12
CA MET A 115 -8.79 -15.40 -10.68
C MET A 115 -9.25 -14.87 -9.31
N LEU A 116 -10.56 -14.71 -9.10
CA LEU A 116 -11.10 -14.27 -7.81
C LEU A 116 -10.84 -15.28 -6.70
N ARG A 117 -10.94 -16.58 -7.01
CA ARG A 117 -10.61 -17.67 -6.06
C ARG A 117 -9.15 -17.58 -5.63
N GLU A 118 -8.23 -17.43 -6.56
CA GLU A 118 -6.79 -17.35 -6.28
C GLU A 118 -6.44 -16.07 -5.50
N ILE A 119 -6.95 -14.91 -5.92
CA ILE A 119 -6.73 -13.65 -5.20
C ILE A 119 -7.23 -13.75 -3.75
N ARG A 120 -8.43 -14.30 -3.52
CA ARG A 120 -8.96 -14.52 -2.18
C ARG A 120 -8.10 -15.48 -1.36
N HIS A 121 -7.59 -16.54 -1.98
CA HIS A 121 -6.70 -17.50 -1.33
C HIS A 121 -5.41 -16.82 -0.84
N GLN A 122 -4.77 -16.03 -1.70
CA GLN A 122 -3.55 -15.31 -1.35
C GLN A 122 -3.77 -14.23 -0.28
N LEU A 123 -4.92 -13.54 -0.31
CA LEU A 123 -5.29 -12.56 0.72
C LEU A 123 -5.51 -13.24 2.08
N ALA A 124 -6.19 -14.39 2.12
CA ALA A 124 -6.40 -15.16 3.35
C ALA A 124 -5.08 -15.63 3.97
N GLN A 125 -4.14 -16.13 3.15
CA GLN A 125 -2.80 -16.51 3.62
C GLN A 125 -2.02 -15.32 4.17
N SER A 126 -2.11 -14.16 3.51
CA SER A 126 -1.43 -12.94 3.94
C SER A 126 -1.99 -12.39 5.27
N GLN A 127 -3.28 -12.60 5.54
CA GLN A 127 -3.89 -12.25 6.83
C GLN A 127 -3.52 -13.24 7.94
N GLN A 128 -3.39 -14.53 7.63
CA GLN A 128 -2.96 -15.55 8.60
C GLN A 128 -1.50 -15.40 9.03
N LEU A 129 -0.65 -14.81 8.18
CA LEU A 129 0.73 -14.42 8.50
C LEU A 129 0.85 -13.14 9.34
N ARG A 130 -0.28 -12.51 9.72
CA ARG A 130 -0.33 -11.42 10.72
C ARG A 130 -0.83 -11.89 12.11
N PRO A 131 -0.27 -12.91 12.78
CA PRO A 131 -0.47 -13.04 14.22
C PRO A 131 0.50 -12.08 14.94
N GLU A 132 0.06 -11.47 16.05
CA GLU A 132 0.88 -10.75 17.06
C GLU A 132 1.15 -9.24 16.94
N GLN A 133 0.19 -8.41 16.50
CA GLN A 133 0.24 -6.96 16.83
C GLN A 133 -1.03 -6.39 17.49
N ALA A 134 -2.01 -7.26 17.80
CA ALA A 134 -3.25 -6.85 18.48
C ALA A 134 -3.28 -7.19 19.99
N ALA A 135 -2.22 -7.78 20.54
CA ALA A 135 -2.23 -8.33 21.91
C ALA A 135 -1.43 -7.53 22.96
N GLU A 136 -0.70 -6.47 22.57
CA GLU A 136 0.02 -5.60 23.52
C GLU A 136 -0.61 -4.20 23.54
N SER A 137 -1.86 -4.10 24.01
CA SER A 137 -2.43 -2.83 24.45
C SER A 137 -3.48 -3.04 25.55
N GLU A 138 -3.17 -3.91 26.52
CA GLU A 138 -3.77 -3.90 27.85
C GLU A 138 -2.63 -3.95 28.87
N ASP A 139 -2.09 -2.77 29.20
CA ASP A 139 -1.57 -2.41 30.53
C ASP A 139 -1.45 -0.87 30.64
#